data_AF-A0A8T2XYN8-F1
#
_entry.id   AF-A0A8T2XYN8-F1
#
_cell.length_a   1.000
_cell.length_b   1.000
_cell.length_c   1.000
_cell.angle_alpha   90.00
_cell.angle_beta   90.00
_cell.angle_gamma   90.00
#
_symmetry.space_group_name_H-M   'P 1'
#
loop_
_entity.id
_entity.type
_entity.pdbx_description
1 polymer ?
#
loop_
_entity_poly.entity_id
_entity_poly.type
_entity_poly.pdbx_seq_one_letter_code
_entity_poly.pdbx_strand_id
1 'polypeptide(L)'
;DKNVVSVFLSTKRKLLTTRSWDFIGMPLSVERKPQVESSIVVGVVDTGVYIDAPSFDDKGFGPPPSSWKGAKGSNFTGCNK
;
A
#
# COMPACT_ATOMS: atom_id res chain seq x y z
N ASP A 1 -14.80 -28.96 -20.92
CA ASP A 1 -14.66 -27.49 -20.77
C ASP A 1 -15.96 -26.73 -20.99
N LYS A 2 -16.94 -26.84 -20.08
CA LYS A 2 -18.24 -26.12 -20.18
C LYS A 2 -18.41 -24.98 -19.16
N ASN A 3 -17.38 -24.70 -18.34
CA ASN A 3 -17.46 -23.76 -17.21
C ASN A 3 -16.51 -22.55 -17.33
N VAL A 4 -16.00 -22.25 -18.52
CA VAL A 4 -15.14 -21.07 -18.76
C VAL A 4 -15.98 -19.99 -19.43
N VAL A 5 -16.14 -18.84 -18.75
CA VAL A 5 -16.94 -17.70 -19.25
C VAL A 5 -16.12 -16.81 -20.21
N SER A 6 -14.84 -16.62 -19.94
CA SER A 6 -13.93 -15.87 -20.83
C SER A 6 -12.46 -16.14 -20.50
N VAL A 7 -11.59 -15.84 -21.46
CA VAL A 7 -10.12 -15.93 -21.32
C VAL A 7 -9.51 -14.67 -21.92
N PHE A 8 -8.55 -14.07 -21.22
CA PHE A 8 -7.80 -12.90 -21.69
C PHE A 8 -6.30 -13.19 -21.61
N LEU A 9 -5.56 -12.69 -22.60
CA LEU A 9 -4.10 -12.82 -22.64
C LEU A 9 -3.45 -11.99 -21.52
N SER A 10 -2.48 -12.59 -20.85
CA SER A 10 -1.63 -11.88 -19.90
C SER A 10 -0.87 -10.76 -20.62
N THR A 11 -0.84 -9.57 -20.03
CA THR A 11 -0.26 -8.36 -20.63
C THR A 11 0.71 -7.69 -19.65
N LYS A 12 1.91 -7.33 -20.11
CA LYS A 12 2.88 -6.55 -19.33
C LYS A 12 2.46 -5.08 -19.26
N ARG A 13 2.53 -4.47 -18.08
CA ARG A 13 2.26 -3.03 -17.86
C ARG A 13 3.57 -2.28 -17.61
N LYS A 14 3.65 -1.03 -18.05
CA LYS A 14 4.75 -0.12 -17.74
C LYS A 14 4.40 0.66 -16.47
N LEU A 15 5.40 0.93 -15.63
CA LEU A 15 5.24 1.78 -14.45
C LEU A 15 4.92 3.22 -14.89
N LEU A 16 3.97 3.85 -14.19
CA LEU A 16 3.51 5.20 -14.46
C LEU A 16 3.55 6.00 -13.15
N THR A 17 4.60 6.78 -12.91
CA THR A 17 4.70 7.68 -11.74
C THR A 17 5.25 9.04 -12.19
N THR A 18 4.40 10.06 -12.32
CA THR A 18 4.88 11.38 -12.81
C THR A 18 4.13 12.60 -12.25
N ARG A 19 3.76 12.63 -10.96
CA ARG A 19 3.19 13.84 -10.33
C ARG A 19 3.57 13.94 -8.85
N SER A 20 3.85 15.14 -8.35
CA SER A 20 4.16 15.44 -6.95
C SER A 20 2.95 16.04 -6.21
N TRP A 21 3.04 16.11 -4.87
CA TRP A 21 2.01 16.67 -4.00
C TRP A 21 1.71 18.15 -4.28
N ASP A 22 2.75 18.96 -4.51
CA ASP A 22 2.58 20.38 -4.83
C ASP A 22 1.83 20.59 -6.14
N PHE A 23 2.06 19.74 -7.14
CA PHE A 23 1.39 19.83 -8.44
C PHE A 23 -0.13 19.66 -8.31
N ILE A 24 -0.60 18.82 -7.39
CA ILE A 24 -2.03 18.60 -7.15
C ILE A 24 -2.61 19.52 -6.06
N GLY A 25 -1.82 20.49 -5.57
CA GLY A 25 -2.25 21.43 -4.53
C GLY A 25 -2.43 20.79 -3.15
N MET A 26 -1.60 19.81 -2.80
CA MET A 26 -1.63 19.13 -1.49
C MET A 26 -0.39 19.50 -0.65
N PRO A 27 -0.37 20.69 -0.01
CA PRO A 27 0.73 21.10 0.86
C PRO A 27 0.76 20.28 2.16
N LEU A 28 1.86 20.37 2.90
CA LEU A 28 2.01 19.68 4.19
C LEU A 28 0.96 20.09 5.23
N SER A 29 0.47 21.33 5.17
CA SER A 29 -0.50 21.91 6.10
C SER A 29 -1.97 21.58 5.77
N VAL A 30 -2.23 20.52 5.01
CA VAL A 30 -3.61 20.07 4.73
C VAL A 30 -4.30 19.60 6.01
N GLU A 31 -5.60 19.89 6.15
CA GLU A 31 -6.41 19.35 7.23
C GLU A 31 -6.46 17.83 7.15
N ARG A 32 -6.25 17.15 8.28
CA ARG A 32 -6.20 15.68 8.37
C ARG A 32 -7.13 15.15 9.44
N LYS A 33 -7.46 13.87 9.34
CA LYS A 33 -8.22 13.13 10.37
C LYS A 33 -7.38 11.97 10.90
N PRO A 34 -6.38 12.22 11.79
CA PRO A 34 -5.37 11.23 12.16
C PRO A 34 -5.94 9.93 12.72
N GLN A 35 -7.03 10.00 13.49
CA GLN A 35 -7.68 8.82 14.09
C GLN A 35 -8.33 7.90 13.04
N VAL A 36 -8.77 8.47 11.91
CA VAL A 36 -9.33 7.69 10.80
C VAL A 36 -8.20 7.22 9.89
N GLU A 37 -7.28 8.13 9.54
CA GLU A 37 -6.15 7.85 8.65
C GLU A 37 -5.23 6.74 9.18
N SER A 38 -5.00 6.68 10.49
CA SER A 38 -4.18 5.64 11.13
C SER A 38 -4.76 4.24 11.00
N SER A 39 -6.04 4.12 10.67
CA SER A 39 -6.74 2.84 10.51
C SER A 39 -7.02 2.45 9.06
N ILE A 40 -6.60 3.26 8.09
CA ILE A 40 -6.74 2.96 6.66
C ILE A 40 -5.60 2.06 6.20
N VAL A 41 -5.93 0.96 5.53
CA VAL A 41 -4.94 0.09 4.89
C VAL A 41 -4.94 0.33 3.38
N VAL A 42 -3.79 0.73 2.83
CA VAL A 42 -3.59 0.92 1.39
C VAL A 42 -2.85 -0.30 0.82
N GLY A 43 -3.54 -1.08 -0.02
CA GLY A 43 -2.93 -2.20 -0.73
C GLY A 43 -2.17 -1.72 -1.97
N VAL A 44 -0.88 -2.08 -2.07
CA VAL A 44 -0.03 -1.74 -3.21
C VAL A 44 0.42 -3.03 -3.92
N VAL A 45 0.12 -3.13 -5.22
CA VAL A 45 0.54 -4.26 -6.06
C VAL A 45 1.70 -3.79 -6.93
N ASP A 46 2.91 -4.08 -6.50
CA ASP A 46 4.16 -3.69 -7.16
C ASP A 46 5.22 -4.78 -7.01
N THR A 47 6.48 -4.43 -7.23
CA THR A 47 7.68 -5.26 -7.12
C THR A 47 8.11 -5.55 -5.68
N GLY A 48 7.43 -4.96 -4.69
CA GLY A 48 7.68 -5.17 -3.26
C GLY A 48 7.90 -3.87 -2.50
N VAL A 49 8.54 -3.98 -1.34
CA VAL A 49 8.86 -2.85 -0.45
C VAL A 49 10.26 -3.03 0.13
N TYR A 50 11.01 -1.94 0.26
CA TYR A 50 12.22 -1.91 1.07
C TYR A 50 11.86 -1.51 2.50
N ILE A 51 11.74 -2.50 3.38
CA ILE A 51 11.17 -2.33 4.72
C ILE A 51 11.99 -1.41 5.64
N ASP A 52 13.30 -1.30 5.41
CA ASP A 52 14.19 -0.48 6.24
C ASP A 52 14.29 0.99 5.75
N ALA A 53 13.47 1.40 4.77
CA ALA A 53 13.48 2.78 4.29
C ALA A 53 12.93 3.75 5.37
N PRO A 54 13.52 4.95 5.57
CA PRO A 54 13.01 5.93 6.54
C PRO A 54 11.54 6.34 6.35
N SER A 55 11.01 6.24 5.13
CA SER A 55 9.60 6.53 4.82
C SER A 55 8.61 5.54 5.45
N PHE A 56 9.08 4.40 5.96
CA PHE A 56 8.28 3.37 6.62
C PHE A 56 8.57 3.22 8.12
N ASP A 57 9.15 4.25 8.75
CA ASP A 57 9.31 4.31 10.22
C ASP A 57 7.94 4.31 10.90
N ASP A 58 7.75 3.38 11.84
CA ASP A 58 6.51 3.15 12.58
C ASP A 58 6.55 3.76 13.99
N LYS A 59 7.57 4.55 14.33
CA LYS A 59 7.64 5.24 15.61
C LYS A 59 6.39 6.09 15.86
N GLY A 60 5.66 5.76 16.91
CA GLY A 60 4.42 6.44 17.31
C GLY A 60 3.15 5.84 16.72
N PHE A 61 3.24 4.77 15.95
CA PHE A 61 2.08 4.00 15.48
C PHE A 61 1.58 3.06 16.58
N GLY A 62 0.26 2.87 16.60
CA GLY A 62 -0.40 1.86 17.43
C GLY A 62 -0.41 0.48 16.75
N PRO A 63 -1.07 -0.53 17.36
CA PRO A 63 -1.22 -1.83 16.73
C PRO A 63 -2.01 -1.74 15.42
N PRO A 64 -1.85 -2.71 14.50
CA PRO A 64 -2.65 -2.79 13.29
C PRO A 64 -4.17 -2.75 13.57
N PRO A 65 -4.99 -2.19 12.65
CA PRO A 65 -6.44 -2.14 12.83
C PRO A 65 -7.03 -3.52 13.04
N SER A 66 -8.01 -3.66 13.93
CA SER A 66 -8.65 -4.95 14.25
C SER A 66 -9.37 -5.60 13.06
N SER A 67 -9.72 -4.81 12.05
CA SER A 67 -10.30 -5.28 10.79
C SER A 67 -9.26 -5.91 9.84
N TRP A 68 -7.97 -5.71 10.09
CA TRP A 68 -6.90 -6.25 9.26
C TRP A 68 -6.78 -7.77 9.41
N LYS A 69 -6.84 -8.47 8.28
CA LYS A 69 -6.76 -9.94 8.20
C LYS A 69 -5.60 -10.43 7.33
N GLY A 70 -4.71 -9.53 6.91
CA GLY A 70 -3.56 -9.90 6.11
C GLY A 70 -2.53 -10.66 6.94
N ALA A 71 -1.77 -11.50 6.25
CA ALA A 71 -0.68 -12.27 6.85
C ALA A 71 0.60 -12.04 6.07
N LYS A 72 1.74 -12.19 6.75
CA LYS A 72 3.05 -12.21 6.10
C LYS A 72 3.14 -13.44 5.20
N GLY A 73 3.44 -13.25 3.92
CA GLY A 73 3.74 -14.36 3.02
C GLY A 73 5.08 -15.04 3.36
N SER A 74 5.21 -16.31 3.02
CA SER A 74 6.38 -17.15 3.34
C SER A 74 7.72 -16.59 2.84
N ASN A 75 7.73 -15.85 1.73
CA ASN A 75 8.94 -15.29 1.11
C ASN A 75 9.16 -13.79 1.38
N PHE A 76 8.48 -13.21 2.37
CA PHE A 76 8.63 -11.79 2.71
C PHE A 76 9.70 -11.59 3.80
N THR A 77 10.45 -10.49 3.72
CA THR A 77 11.50 -10.12 4.69
C THR A 77 10.92 -9.85 6.08
N GLY A 78 9.78 -9.16 6.18
CA GLY A 78 9.16 -8.84 7.47
C GLY A 78 7.92 -7.98 7.36
N CYS A 79 7.29 -7.75 8.50
CA CYS A 79 6.48 -6.57 8.78
C CYS A 79 7.12 -5.87 9.99
N ASN A 80 6.72 -4.65 10.27
CA ASN A 80 7.08 -3.98 11.51
C ASN A 80 6.44 -4.68 12.73
N LYS A 81 6.73 -4.18 13.93
CA LYS A 81 6.25 -4.78 15.18
C LYS A 81 4.81 -4.43 15.51
#